data_AF-Q4JHU5-F1
#
_entry.id   AF-Q4JHU5-F1
#
_cell.length_a   1.000
_cell.length_b   1.000
_cell.length_c   1.000
_cell.angle_alpha   90.00
_cell.angle_beta   90.00
_cell.angle_gamma   90.00
#
_symmetry.space_group_name_H-M   'P 1'
#
loop_
_entity.id
_entity.type
_entity.pdbx_description
1 polymer ?
#
loop_
_entity_poly.entity_id
_entity_poly.type
_entity_poly.pdbx_seq_one_letter_code
_entity_poly.pdbx_strand_id
1 'polypeptide(L)'
;GLNQIALFEGKVAGGNGEQVLSRDIYRLGQLFDFFRMLSFYVTTVGFYFCTMLTVLTVYIFLYGKTYLALSGVGESIQNRADIQGNKALSVALNTQFLFQIGVFTAIPMILGFILEEGVLTAFVSFITMQFQLCSIFFTFSLGTRTHYFGRTILHGGAKYRATGRGFVVRHIKFAENYRLYSRSHFVKGLEVA
;
A
#
# COMPACT_ATOMS: atom_id res chain seq x y z
N GLY A 1 -15.56 -4.01 14.23
CA GLY A 1 -14.45 -3.06 14.05
C GLY A 1 -13.77 -3.20 12.70
N LEU A 2 -12.72 -4.02 12.59
CA LEU A 2 -11.83 -4.10 11.42
C LEU A 2 -12.53 -4.30 10.06
N ASN A 3 -13.59 -5.10 10.02
CA ASN A 3 -14.34 -5.33 8.78
C ASN A 3 -15.01 -4.05 8.25
N GLN A 4 -15.49 -3.17 9.14
CA GLN A 4 -16.08 -1.89 8.73
C GLN A 4 -15.00 -0.97 8.15
N ILE A 5 -13.82 -0.95 8.75
CA ILE A 5 -12.67 -0.19 8.25
C ILE A 5 -12.26 -0.70 6.87
N ALA A 6 -12.06 -2.01 6.71
CA ALA A 6 -11.68 -2.58 5.42
C ALA A 6 -12.74 -2.34 4.32
N LEU A 7 -14.02 -2.39 4.67
CA LEU A 7 -15.10 -2.06 3.74
C LEU A 7 -15.12 -0.57 3.36
N PHE A 8 -14.83 0.31 4.31
CA PHE A 8 -14.70 1.74 4.08
C PHE A 8 -13.51 2.05 3.16
N GLU A 9 -12.34 1.51 3.48
CA GLU A 9 -11.15 1.70 2.66
C GLU A 9 -11.33 1.13 1.26
N GLY A 10 -11.94 -0.05 1.14
CA GLY A 10 -12.27 -0.62 -0.17
C GLY A 10 -13.25 0.23 -0.97
N LYS A 11 -14.23 0.86 -0.31
CA LYS A 11 -15.17 1.79 -0.95
C LYS A 11 -14.48 3.05 -1.44
N VAL A 12 -13.65 3.69 -0.62
CA VAL A 12 -12.93 4.91 -1.00
C VAL A 12 -11.92 4.62 -2.11
N ALA A 13 -11.16 3.52 -1.98
CA ALA A 13 -10.21 3.09 -3.00
C ALA A 13 -10.90 2.74 -4.33
N GLY A 14 -12.02 2.03 -4.30
CA GLY A 14 -12.80 1.74 -5.50
C GLY A 14 -13.36 3.01 -6.15
N GLY A 15 -13.91 3.94 -5.37
CA GLY A 15 -14.39 5.22 -5.90
C GLY A 15 -13.30 6.04 -6.58
N ASN A 16 -12.10 6.10 -5.96
CA ASN A 16 -10.95 6.77 -6.57
C ASN A 16 -10.47 6.04 -7.85
N GLY A 17 -10.60 4.72 -7.92
CA GLY A 17 -10.29 3.94 -9.12
C GLY A 17 -11.16 4.32 -10.33
N GLU A 18 -12.47 4.51 -10.14
CA GLU A 18 -13.35 5.02 -11.20
C GLU A 18 -13.04 6.48 -11.54
N GLN A 19 -12.72 7.31 -10.53
CA GLN A 19 -12.39 8.71 -10.73
C GLN A 19 -11.12 8.87 -11.59
N VAL A 20 -10.10 8.01 -11.43
CA VAL A 20 -8.89 7.99 -12.28
C VAL A 20 -9.26 7.89 -13.76
N LEU A 21 -10.26 7.08 -14.10
CA LEU A 21 -10.71 6.85 -15.47
C LEU A 21 -11.76 7.87 -15.94
N SER A 22 -12.17 8.79 -15.07
CA SER A 22 -13.25 9.73 -15.36
C SER A 22 -12.77 10.93 -16.20
N ARG A 23 -13.67 11.43 -17.06
CA ARG A 23 -13.46 12.66 -17.81
C ARG A 23 -13.43 13.91 -16.92
N ASP A 24 -14.01 13.82 -15.73
CA ASP A 24 -14.09 14.95 -14.80
C ASP A 24 -12.72 15.25 -14.19
N ILE A 25 -11.95 14.22 -13.85
CA ILE A 25 -10.56 14.40 -13.39
C ILE A 25 -9.67 14.95 -14.52
N TYR A 26 -9.87 14.48 -15.76
CA TYR A 26 -9.18 15.06 -16.90
C TYR A 26 -9.46 16.57 -17.02
N ARG A 27 -10.73 16.98 -16.96
CA ARG A 27 -11.13 18.39 -17.04
C ARG A 27 -10.61 19.22 -15.86
N LEU A 28 -10.69 18.69 -14.63
CA LEU A 28 -10.14 19.34 -13.44
C LEU A 28 -8.61 19.56 -13.56
N GLY A 29 -7.90 18.55 -14.08
CA GLY A 29 -6.47 18.64 -14.33
C GLY A 29 -6.09 19.74 -15.32
N GLN A 30 -6.94 20.02 -16.33
CA GLN A 30 -6.72 21.12 -17.28
C GLN A 30 -6.98 22.52 -16.68
N LEU A 31 -7.78 22.59 -15.60
CA LEU A 31 -8.18 23.85 -14.97
C LEU A 31 -7.31 24.22 -13.76
N PHE A 32 -6.63 23.26 -13.14
CA PHE A 32 -5.74 23.52 -12.02
C PHE A 32 -4.40 24.09 -12.46
N ASP A 33 -3.95 25.10 -11.70
CA ASP A 33 -2.56 25.51 -11.69
C ASP A 33 -1.67 24.45 -11.03
N PHE A 34 -0.36 24.52 -11.30
CA PHE A 34 0.61 23.50 -10.91
C PHE A 34 0.53 23.08 -9.43
N PHE A 35 0.44 24.05 -8.50
CA PHE A 35 0.41 23.75 -7.07
C PHE A 35 -0.90 23.11 -6.62
N ARG A 36 -2.05 23.56 -7.16
CA ARG A 36 -3.34 22.91 -6.87
C ARG A 36 -3.43 21.53 -7.49
N MET A 37 -2.84 21.34 -8.68
CA MET A 37 -2.74 20.02 -9.31
C MET A 37 -1.90 19.06 -8.46
N LEU A 38 -0.78 19.52 -7.90
CA LEU A 38 0.07 18.71 -7.02
C LEU A 38 -0.66 18.33 -5.73
N SER A 39 -1.33 19.29 -5.09
CA SER A 39 -2.14 19.03 -3.89
C SER A 39 -3.28 18.03 -4.18
N PHE A 40 -3.99 18.22 -5.30
CA PHE A 40 -5.03 17.31 -5.74
C PHE A 40 -4.48 15.89 -6.01
N TYR A 41 -3.33 15.78 -6.68
CA TYR A 41 -2.68 14.51 -6.95
C TYR A 41 -2.35 13.75 -5.66
N VAL A 42 -1.74 14.43 -4.68
CA VAL A 42 -1.33 13.82 -3.40
C VAL A 42 -2.53 13.45 -2.52
N THR A 43 -3.65 14.14 -2.63
CA THR A 43 -4.83 13.89 -1.76
C THR A 43 -5.87 12.94 -2.37
N THR A 44 -5.84 12.73 -3.69
CA THR A 44 -6.86 11.95 -4.40
C THR A 44 -6.23 10.79 -5.19
N VAL A 45 -6.36 10.80 -6.51
CA VAL A 45 -6.00 9.71 -7.42
C VAL A 45 -4.53 9.33 -7.40
N GLY A 46 -3.64 10.31 -7.27
CA GLY A 46 -2.20 10.09 -7.28
C GLY A 46 -1.75 9.26 -6.08
N PHE A 47 -2.32 9.49 -4.90
CA PHE A 47 -2.04 8.69 -3.70
C PHE A 47 -2.35 7.21 -3.91
N TYR A 48 -3.55 6.88 -4.40
CA TYR A 48 -3.95 5.48 -4.63
C TYR A 48 -3.14 4.83 -5.76
N PHE A 49 -2.82 5.60 -6.80
CA PHE A 49 -1.99 5.12 -7.90
C PHE A 49 -0.55 4.82 -7.45
N CYS A 50 0.10 5.76 -6.77
CA CYS A 50 1.44 5.55 -6.19
C CYS A 50 1.44 4.38 -5.20
N THR A 51 0.43 4.29 -4.33
CA THR A 51 0.27 3.18 -3.39
C THR A 51 0.18 1.83 -4.11
N MET A 52 -0.61 1.74 -5.19
CA MET A 52 -0.71 0.54 -6.00
C MET A 52 0.63 0.16 -6.62
N LEU A 53 1.35 1.13 -7.21
CA LEU A 53 2.68 0.91 -7.78
C LEU A 53 3.69 0.44 -6.73
N THR A 54 3.70 1.04 -5.54
CA THR A 54 4.57 0.62 -4.43
C THR A 54 4.32 -0.84 -4.08
N VAL A 55 3.06 -1.24 -3.90
CA VAL A 55 2.71 -2.64 -3.59
C VAL A 55 3.08 -3.57 -4.74
N LEU A 56 2.80 -3.20 -5.99
CA LEU A 56 3.19 -4.00 -7.17
C LEU A 56 4.70 -4.21 -7.26
N THR A 57 5.50 -3.17 -7.00
CA THR A 57 6.97 -3.27 -6.96
C THR A 57 7.43 -4.26 -5.90
N VAL A 58 6.82 -4.25 -4.70
CA VAL A 58 7.11 -5.24 -3.66
C VAL A 58 6.78 -6.66 -4.14
N TYR A 59 5.62 -6.87 -4.76
CA TYR A 59 5.25 -8.19 -5.31
C TYR A 59 6.24 -8.65 -6.40
N ILE A 60 6.54 -7.80 -7.39
CA ILE A 60 7.49 -8.13 -8.47
C ILE A 60 8.86 -8.46 -7.89
N PHE A 61 9.32 -7.71 -6.87
CA PHE A 61 10.58 -7.98 -6.20
C PHE A 61 10.57 -9.35 -5.49
N LEU A 62 9.52 -9.67 -4.74
CA LEU A 62 9.41 -10.97 -4.04
C LEU A 62 9.37 -12.15 -5.01
N TYR A 63 8.60 -12.04 -6.09
CA TYR A 63 8.56 -13.05 -7.15
C TYR A 63 9.91 -13.18 -7.86
N GLY A 64 10.53 -12.06 -8.23
CA GLY A 64 11.85 -12.05 -8.84
C GLY A 64 12.92 -12.67 -7.94
N LYS A 65 12.87 -12.41 -6.63
CA LYS A 65 13.75 -13.03 -5.64
C LYS A 65 13.55 -14.53 -5.51
N THR A 66 12.30 -14.97 -5.44
CA THR A 66 11.96 -16.40 -5.40
C THR A 66 12.46 -17.11 -6.66
N TYR A 67 12.27 -16.50 -7.83
CA TYR A 67 12.80 -17.01 -9.09
C TYR A 67 14.34 -17.09 -9.10
N LEU A 68 15.04 -16.05 -8.66
CA LEU A 68 16.50 -16.04 -8.58
C LEU A 68 17.05 -17.08 -7.60
N ALA A 69 16.33 -17.34 -6.50
CA ALA A 69 16.68 -18.37 -5.54
C ALA A 69 16.49 -19.78 -6.10
N LEU A 70 15.35 -20.05 -6.76
CA LEU A 70 15.04 -21.37 -7.33
C LEU A 70 15.86 -21.71 -8.58
N SER A 71 16.22 -20.71 -9.38
CA SER A 71 16.99 -20.91 -10.62
C SER A 71 18.51 -21.02 -10.40
N GLY A 72 19.01 -20.74 -9.19
CA GLY A 72 20.45 -20.63 -8.91
C GLY A 72 21.14 -19.43 -9.58
N VAL A 73 20.42 -18.68 -10.43
CA VAL A 73 20.94 -17.50 -11.12
C VAL A 73 21.30 -16.40 -10.13
N GLY A 74 20.60 -16.31 -8.99
CA GLY A 74 20.90 -15.34 -7.94
C GLY A 74 22.35 -15.43 -7.43
N GLU A 75 22.87 -16.64 -7.22
CA GLU A 75 24.24 -16.86 -6.73
C GLU A 75 25.27 -16.50 -7.81
N SER A 76 25.00 -16.90 -9.07
CA SER A 76 25.87 -16.53 -10.20
C SER A 76 25.92 -15.02 -10.47
N ILE A 77 24.80 -14.31 -10.29
CA ILE A 77 24.74 -12.85 -10.45
C ILE A 77 25.47 -12.18 -9.28
N GLN A 78 25.29 -12.65 -8.05
CA GLN A 78 25.98 -12.11 -6.88
C GLN A 78 27.50 -12.25 -7.02
N ASN A 79 27.98 -13.45 -7.40
CA ASN A 79 29.40 -13.68 -7.65
C ASN A 79 29.95 -12.77 -8.75
N ARG A 80 29.21 -12.56 -9.85
CA ARG A 80 29.60 -11.62 -10.92
C ARG A 80 29.58 -10.17 -10.45
N ALA A 81 28.61 -9.77 -9.61
CA ALA A 81 28.53 -8.42 -9.06
C ALA A 81 29.71 -8.11 -8.15
N ASP A 82 30.14 -9.09 -7.35
CA ASP A 82 31.29 -8.97 -6.45
C ASP A 82 32.61 -8.91 -7.24
N ILE A 83 32.75 -9.72 -8.31
CA ILE A 83 33.91 -9.69 -9.21
C ILE A 83 33.97 -8.37 -10.00
N GLN A 84 32.84 -7.86 -10.48
CA GLN A 84 32.76 -6.59 -11.21
C GLN A 84 32.79 -5.35 -10.29
N GLY A 85 32.74 -5.52 -8.97
CA GLY A 85 32.69 -4.43 -8.01
C GLY A 85 31.43 -3.57 -8.10
N ASN A 86 30.34 -4.08 -8.68
CA ASN A 86 29.11 -3.31 -8.90
C ASN A 86 28.25 -3.28 -7.62
N LYS A 87 28.60 -2.34 -6.73
CA LYS A 87 27.88 -2.12 -5.47
C LYS A 87 26.40 -1.80 -5.67
N ALA A 88 26.03 -1.11 -6.75
CA ALA A 88 24.63 -0.77 -7.01
C ALA A 88 23.79 -2.03 -7.31
N LEU A 89 24.32 -2.98 -8.09
CA LEU A 89 23.66 -4.26 -8.36
C LEU A 89 23.55 -5.12 -7.09
N SER A 90 24.62 -5.18 -6.29
CA SER A 90 24.61 -5.90 -5.01
C SER A 90 23.58 -5.32 -4.02
N VAL A 91 23.46 -3.99 -3.95
CA VAL A 91 22.43 -3.31 -3.12
C VAL A 91 21.02 -3.52 -3.67
N ALA A 92 20.82 -3.48 -4.99
CA ALA A 92 19.51 -3.73 -5.61
C ALA A 92 19.04 -5.18 -5.39
N LEU A 93 19.99 -6.13 -5.32
CA LEU A 93 19.71 -7.51 -4.92
C LEU A 93 19.51 -7.65 -3.41
N ASN A 94 19.80 -6.66 -2.57
CA ASN A 94 19.59 -6.80 -1.14
C ASN A 94 18.11 -6.55 -0.76
N THR A 95 17.53 -7.45 0.03
CA THR A 95 16.16 -7.35 0.56
C THR A 95 15.95 -6.10 1.42
N GLN A 96 17.03 -5.52 1.98
CA GLN A 96 16.99 -4.30 2.77
C GLN A 96 16.36 -3.10 2.04
N PHE A 97 16.44 -3.05 0.70
CA PHE A 97 15.83 -1.97 -0.09
C PHE A 97 14.30 -1.91 0.06
N LEU A 98 13.62 -3.06 0.24
CA LEU A 98 12.18 -3.10 0.46
C LEU A 98 11.77 -2.44 1.79
N PHE A 99 12.59 -2.61 2.82
CA PHE A 99 12.35 -2.00 4.13
C PHE A 99 12.41 -0.46 4.04
N GLN A 100 13.35 0.06 3.24
CA GLN A 100 13.50 1.50 3.03
C GLN A 100 12.24 2.12 2.39
N ILE A 101 11.65 1.47 1.37
CA ILE A 101 10.43 1.95 0.72
C ILE A 101 9.29 2.10 1.74
N GLY A 102 9.12 1.12 2.65
CA GLY A 102 8.11 1.18 3.71
C GLY A 102 8.34 2.35 4.67
N VAL A 103 9.59 2.54 5.12
CA VAL A 103 9.97 3.64 6.03
C VAL A 103 9.76 5.00 5.37
N PHE A 104 10.07 5.16 4.08
CA PHE A 104 9.84 6.42 3.36
C PHE A 104 8.37 6.84 3.34
N THR A 105 7.44 5.89 3.29
CA THR A 105 6.00 6.20 3.35
C THR A 105 5.52 6.65 4.72
N ALA A 106 6.28 6.40 5.79
CA ALA A 106 5.96 6.84 7.15
C ALA A 106 6.46 8.26 7.45
N ILE A 107 7.35 8.84 6.63
CA ILE A 107 7.91 10.18 6.85
C ILE A 107 6.81 11.26 6.94
N PRO A 108 5.81 11.33 6.04
CA PRO A 108 4.76 12.35 6.13
C PRO A 108 3.98 12.27 7.44
N MET A 109 3.74 11.06 7.96
CA MET A 109 3.06 10.85 9.24
C MET A 109 3.89 11.38 10.41
N ILE A 110 5.19 11.06 10.44
CA ILE A 110 6.11 11.51 11.49
C ILE A 110 6.22 13.04 11.47
N LEU A 111 6.34 13.65 10.28
CA LEU A 111 6.38 15.11 10.14
C LEU A 111 5.08 15.76 10.63
N GLY A 112 3.92 15.16 10.34
CA GLY A 112 2.62 15.61 10.86
C GLY A 112 2.60 15.64 12.38
N PHE A 113 3.00 14.56 13.04
CA PHE A 113 3.05 14.50 14.51
C PHE A 113 4.04 15.50 15.11
N ILE A 114 5.22 15.69 14.49
CA ILE A 114 6.19 16.69 14.95
C ILE A 114 5.58 18.09 14.90
N LEU A 115 4.83 18.40 13.85
CA LEU A 115 4.22 19.71 13.64
C LEU A 115 3.04 19.95 14.60
N GLU A 116 2.25 18.92 14.90
CA GLU A 116 1.05 19.02 15.76
C GLU A 116 1.38 18.96 17.26
N GLU A 117 2.27 18.06 17.68
CA GLU A 117 2.48 17.71 19.11
C GLU A 117 3.89 18.05 19.61
N GLY A 118 4.80 18.45 18.72
CA GLY A 118 6.22 18.68 19.01
C GLY A 118 7.07 17.40 18.97
N VAL A 119 8.40 17.56 18.91
CA VAL A 119 9.34 16.47 18.62
C VAL A 119 9.32 15.35 19.67
N LEU A 120 9.34 15.69 20.96
CA LEU A 120 9.43 14.71 22.04
C LEU A 120 8.14 13.87 22.14
N THR A 121 6.98 14.53 22.09
CA THR A 121 5.68 13.89 22.11
C THR A 121 5.49 12.99 20.89
N ALA A 122 5.84 13.49 19.69
CA ALA A 122 5.76 12.72 18.46
C ALA A 122 6.60 11.42 18.52
N PHE A 123 7.78 11.45 19.14
CA PHE A 123 8.62 10.27 19.31
C PHE A 123 7.96 9.23 20.24
N VAL A 124 7.46 9.66 21.40
CA VAL A 124 6.78 8.76 22.36
C VAL A 124 5.49 8.18 21.76
N SER A 125 4.70 9.02 21.08
CA SER A 125 3.49 8.62 20.35
C SER A 125 3.81 7.58 19.27
N PHE A 126 4.85 7.80 18.47
CA PHE A 126 5.28 6.86 17.44
C PHE A 126 5.65 5.49 18.02
N ILE A 127 6.48 5.44 19.07
CA ILE A 127 6.86 4.18 19.73
C ILE A 127 5.63 3.45 20.29
N THR A 128 4.72 4.20 20.92
CA THR A 128 3.47 3.65 21.45
C THR A 128 2.60 3.05 20.34
N MET A 129 2.49 3.72 19.20
CA MET A 129 1.78 3.19 18.02
C MET A 129 2.41 1.90 17.48
N GLN A 130 3.74 1.77 17.54
CA GLN A 130 4.40 0.53 17.13
C GLN A 130 4.07 -0.64 18.06
N PHE A 131 4.02 -0.42 19.38
CA PHE A 131 3.54 -1.43 20.33
C PHE A 131 2.08 -1.82 20.11
N GLN A 132 1.26 -0.90 19.59
CA GLN A 132 -0.12 -1.16 19.18
C GLN A 132 -0.24 -1.86 17.81
N LEU A 133 0.87 -2.30 17.22
CA LEU A 133 0.93 -3.00 15.94
C LEU A 133 0.41 -2.17 14.75
N CYS A 134 0.56 -0.84 14.82
CA CYS A 134 0.11 0.07 13.76
C CYS A 134 0.72 -0.29 12.39
N SER A 135 1.99 -0.69 12.34
CA SER A 135 2.65 -1.10 11.10
C SER A 135 1.95 -2.29 10.42
N ILE A 136 1.56 -3.32 11.19
CA ILE A 136 0.84 -4.48 10.66
C ILE A 136 -0.54 -4.06 10.13
N PHE A 137 -1.25 -3.25 10.91
CA PHE A 137 -2.54 -2.72 10.52
C PHE A 137 -2.46 -1.88 9.23
N PHE A 138 -1.45 -1.01 9.11
CA PHE A 138 -1.26 -0.15 7.95
C PHE A 138 -0.91 -0.97 6.71
N THR A 139 -0.02 -1.96 6.81
CA THR A 139 0.28 -2.87 5.69
C THR A 139 -0.97 -3.63 5.23
N PHE A 140 -1.79 -4.10 6.17
CA PHE A 140 -3.05 -4.76 5.86
C PHE A 140 -4.07 -3.81 5.18
N SER A 141 -4.19 -2.59 5.70
CA SER A 141 -4.99 -1.52 5.09
C SER A 141 -4.52 -1.20 3.66
N LEU A 142 -3.21 -1.11 3.45
CA LEU A 142 -2.60 -0.88 2.13
C LEU A 142 -2.98 -1.99 1.14
N GLY A 143 -2.92 -3.25 1.57
CA GLY A 143 -3.36 -4.41 0.78
C GLY A 143 -4.82 -4.33 0.37
N THR A 144 -5.69 -3.89 1.28
CA THR A 144 -7.12 -3.64 1.01
C THR A 144 -7.29 -2.56 -0.05
N ARG A 145 -6.68 -1.38 0.13
CA ARG A 145 -6.79 -0.25 -0.80
C ARG A 145 -6.31 -0.64 -2.20
N THR A 146 -5.12 -1.23 -2.30
CA THR A 146 -4.53 -1.67 -3.56
C THR A 146 -5.39 -2.71 -4.27
N HIS A 147 -5.95 -3.69 -3.54
CA HIS A 147 -6.81 -4.71 -4.15
C HIS A 147 -8.07 -4.11 -4.77
N TYR A 148 -8.79 -3.23 -4.05
CA TYR A 148 -10.02 -2.63 -4.57
C TYR A 148 -9.76 -1.59 -5.65
N PHE A 149 -8.72 -0.77 -5.51
CA PHE A 149 -8.31 0.21 -6.52
C PHE A 149 -7.90 -0.48 -7.83
N GLY A 150 -6.98 -1.44 -7.78
CA GLY A 150 -6.50 -2.15 -8.97
C GLY A 150 -7.60 -2.98 -9.65
N ARG A 151 -8.48 -3.62 -8.87
CA ARG A 151 -9.63 -4.32 -9.44
C ARG A 151 -10.55 -3.37 -10.20
N THR A 152 -10.79 -2.18 -9.66
CA THR A 152 -11.66 -1.18 -10.28
C THR A 152 -11.03 -0.62 -11.55
N ILE A 153 -9.72 -0.38 -11.59
CA ILE A 153 -9.05 0.03 -12.82
C ILE A 153 -9.18 -1.03 -13.92
N LEU A 154 -8.98 -2.31 -13.57
CA LEU A 154 -8.94 -3.39 -14.57
C LEU A 154 -10.33 -3.85 -15.04
N HIS A 155 -11.32 -3.86 -14.14
CA HIS A 155 -12.63 -4.48 -14.39
C HIS A 155 -13.81 -3.53 -14.13
N GLY A 156 -13.54 -2.32 -13.63
CA GLY A 156 -14.58 -1.39 -13.18
C GLY A 156 -15.42 -1.94 -12.03
N GLY A 157 -16.61 -1.35 -11.87
CA GLY A 157 -17.67 -1.89 -11.04
C GLY A 157 -17.54 -1.50 -9.58
N ALA A 158 -17.05 -0.29 -9.29
CA ALA A 158 -17.09 0.26 -7.93
C ALA A 158 -18.54 0.27 -7.42
N LYS A 159 -18.84 -0.64 -6.50
CA LYS A 159 -20.17 -0.77 -5.89
C LYS A 159 -20.18 -0.06 -4.55
N TYR A 160 -21.23 0.73 -4.31
CA TYR A 160 -21.49 1.25 -2.98
C TYR A 160 -21.61 0.09 -1.98
N ARG A 161 -20.79 0.12 -0.93
CA ARG A 161 -20.91 -0.76 0.23
C ARG A 161 -21.38 0.07 1.42
N ALA A 162 -22.46 -0.36 2.05
CA ALA A 162 -22.98 0.28 3.25
C ALA A 162 -21.98 0.06 4.39
N THR A 163 -21.19 1.09 4.67
CA THR A 163 -20.37 1.18 5.87
C THR A 163 -21.26 1.81 6.93
N GLY A 164 -21.69 1.02 7.93
CA GLY A 164 -22.52 1.52 9.02
C GLY A 164 -21.87 2.71 9.73
N ARG A 165 -22.67 3.50 10.46
CA ARG A 165 -22.17 4.56 11.35
C ARG A 165 -21.84 3.95 12.72
N GLY A 166 -20.67 4.26 13.26
CA GLY A 166 -20.21 3.79 14.57
C GLY A 166 -19.32 2.54 14.52
N PHE A 167 -18.36 2.45 15.44
CA PHE A 167 -17.51 1.28 15.63
C PHE A 167 -18.31 0.20 16.35
N VAL A 168 -18.89 -0.72 15.59
CA VAL A 168 -19.68 -1.81 16.17
C VAL A 168 -18.79 -3.03 16.29
N VAL A 169 -18.58 -3.48 17.52
CA VAL A 169 -18.03 -4.80 17.80
C VAL A 169 -19.18 -5.79 17.67
N ARG A 170 -19.17 -6.57 16.58
CA ARG A 170 -20.18 -7.59 16.31
C ARG A 170 -19.48 -8.91 16.02
N HIS A 171 -20.05 -10.00 16.53
CA HIS A 171 -19.65 -11.34 16.10
C HIS A 171 -20.06 -11.57 14.65
N ILE A 172 -19.07 -11.92 13.82
CA ILE A 172 -19.24 -12.24 12.41
C ILE A 172 -18.79 -13.69 12.23
N LYS A 173 -19.54 -14.47 11.43
CA LYS A 173 -19.19 -15.86 11.17
C LYS A 173 -17.85 -15.93 10.42
N PHE A 174 -17.02 -16.92 10.75
CA PHE A 174 -15.73 -17.10 10.09
C PHE A 174 -15.84 -17.14 8.56
N ALA A 175 -16.83 -17.86 8.01
CA ALA A 175 -17.04 -17.95 6.57
C ALA A 175 -17.26 -16.59 5.89
N GLU A 176 -17.94 -15.66 6.56
CA GLU A 176 -18.14 -14.30 6.05
C GLU A 176 -16.86 -13.48 6.11
N ASN A 177 -16.13 -13.57 7.22
CA ASN A 177 -14.85 -12.90 7.39
C ASN A 177 -13.80 -13.40 6.39
N TYR A 178 -13.72 -14.71 6.20
CA TYR A 178 -12.83 -15.36 5.25
C TYR A 178 -13.15 -14.93 3.82
N ARG A 179 -14.43 -14.94 3.41
CA ARG A 179 -14.82 -14.47 2.06
C ARG A 179 -14.48 -13.02 1.81
N LEU A 180 -14.52 -12.16 2.85
CA LEU A 180 -14.18 -10.75 2.73
C LEU A 180 -12.67 -10.54 2.47
N TYR A 181 -11.81 -11.28 3.16
CA TYR A 181 -10.35 -11.10 3.11
C TYR A 181 -9.61 -12.08 2.19
N SER A 182 -10.26 -13.16 1.76
CA SER A 182 -9.64 -14.23 0.95
C SER A 182 -8.97 -13.69 -0.30
N ARG A 183 -9.69 -12.94 -1.15
CA ARG A 183 -9.14 -12.42 -2.42
C ARG A 183 -8.17 -11.24 -2.26
N SER A 184 -8.31 -10.48 -1.18
CA SER A 184 -7.49 -9.29 -0.96
C SER A 184 -6.18 -9.60 -0.25
N HIS A 185 -6.15 -10.62 0.62
CA HIS A 185 -5.01 -10.95 1.47
C HIS A 185 -4.61 -12.42 1.39
N PHE A 186 -5.51 -13.36 1.72
CA PHE A 186 -5.09 -14.76 1.94
C PHE A 186 -4.60 -15.46 0.67
N VAL A 187 -5.29 -15.30 -0.45
CA VAL A 187 -4.86 -15.89 -1.73
C VAL A 187 -3.51 -15.31 -2.15
N LYS A 188 -3.36 -13.98 -2.06
CA LYS A 188 -2.10 -13.32 -2.42
C LYS A 188 -0.93 -13.68 -1.49
N GLY A 189 -1.23 -13.92 -0.21
CA GLY A 189 -0.25 -14.38 0.76
C GLY A 189 0.18 -15.82 0.47
N LEU A 190 -0.77 -16.70 0.16
CA LEU A 190 -0.49 -18.09 -0.24
C LEU A 190 0.29 -18.17 -1.55
N GLU A 191 0.02 -17.30 -2.51
CA GLU A 191 0.72 -17.25 -3.80
C GLU A 191 2.22 -16.93 -3.65
N VAL A 192 2.62 -16.24 -2.58
CA VAL A 192 3.99 -15.76 -2.36
C VAL A 192 4.72 -16.54 -1.25
N ALA A 193 4.00 -17.33 -0.45
CA ALA A 193 4.55 -18.16 0.63
C ALA A 193 5.07 -19.51 0.10
#